data_AF-A0A195BFU4-F1
#
_entry.id   AF-A0A195BFU4-F1
#
_cell.length_a   1.000
_cell.length_b   1.000
_cell.length_c   1.000
_cell.angle_alpha   90.00
_cell.angle_beta   90.00
_cell.angle_gamma   90.00
#
_symmetry.space_group_name_H-M   'P 1'
#
loop_
_entity.id
_entity.type
_entity.pdbx_description
1 polymer ?
#
loop_
_entity_poly.entity_id
_entity_poly.type
_entity_poly.pdbx_seq_one_letter_code
_entity_poly.pdbx_strand_id
1 'polypeptide(L)'
;KYDIKMDSIEKLHYCLKLQNYTLEHRINVLKELGVPVINISLLNHIHYHFHTELSKFKNKVNIPAEQNIAANIFGDEVSEYISKLHDTLTVQEYYQTCLLYCKNRVFNLSYLDDKILLHSYIKIKSIRMIAETLEILRLDLHYDEKMIKNNPSVIIASADNIRLLLNSSTNALGMPIVTFLRKYPSILFQDAVNVIRLLKLFKKYEIPDKYVKKCMNIFLISYEDFQKRLEMIKQHPDLNLWYKHPRILQLVYRIKQTKQRIEYINIMDSWKWAQPQTFLSSNSAVDKSLQTGLVSSQKNLKHIFIQELGVDKSKLLMRHQHWKMAAFNDIMQMLKYLKKHFTINEICSNIHIVLYKQSRVKKVLDDLKQQYSQNIEYSFTNSQYLALCLYILEKNNHFTGDGVWINEQNTKEQSLKKRNIIEKFDNNIDTLEDMNNNFSIEDNSDIDHNDIDIRL
;
A
#
# COMPACT_ATOMS: atom_id res chain seq x y z
N LYS A 1 -2.17 -28.71 13.45
CA LYS A 1 -2.03 -29.20 12.05
C LYS A 1 -0.86 -30.15 11.89
N TYR A 2 0.34 -29.83 12.40
CA TYR A 2 1.50 -30.71 12.32
C TYR A 2 1.97 -31.11 13.71
N ASP A 3 2.31 -32.39 13.89
CA ASP A 3 2.94 -32.90 15.10
C ASP A 3 4.46 -32.73 14.98
N ILE A 4 5.02 -31.78 15.73
CA ILE A 4 6.44 -31.40 15.68
C ILE A 4 7.02 -31.48 17.07
N LYS A 5 8.08 -32.27 17.26
CA LYS A 5 8.74 -32.42 18.54
C LYS A 5 9.52 -31.16 18.90
N MET A 6 9.22 -30.61 20.07
CA MET A 6 9.88 -29.40 20.57
C MET A 6 11.14 -29.76 21.37
N ASP A 7 12.29 -29.73 20.71
CA ASP A 7 13.57 -30.05 21.35
C ASP A 7 14.22 -28.84 22.05
N SER A 8 13.84 -27.60 21.69
CA SER A 8 14.34 -26.36 22.30
C SER A 8 13.42 -25.18 22.01
N ILE A 9 13.01 -24.46 23.07
CA ILE A 9 12.19 -23.24 22.98
C ILE A 9 12.97 -22.12 22.28
N GLU A 10 14.27 -22.00 22.55
CA GLU A 10 15.13 -21.01 21.89
C GLU A 10 15.14 -21.23 20.38
N LYS A 11 15.12 -22.46 19.88
CA LYS A 11 15.13 -22.71 18.43
C LYS A 11 13.78 -22.40 17.75
N LEU A 12 12.69 -22.34 18.52
CA LEU A 12 11.35 -22.07 17.98
C LEU A 12 11.24 -20.68 17.35
N HIS A 13 11.93 -19.67 17.90
CA HIS A 13 11.81 -18.30 17.40
C HIS A 13 12.24 -18.15 15.93
N TYR A 14 13.20 -18.97 15.46
CA TYR A 14 13.62 -18.97 14.06
C TYR A 14 12.53 -19.49 13.13
N CYS A 15 11.79 -20.52 13.55
CA CYS A 15 10.65 -21.02 12.79
C CYS A 15 9.51 -20.00 12.74
N LEU A 16 9.27 -19.27 13.84
CA LEU A 16 8.22 -18.25 13.92
C LEU A 16 8.50 -17.00 13.06
N LYS A 17 9.76 -16.75 12.69
CA LYS A 17 10.13 -15.67 11.75
C LYS A 17 9.84 -16.02 10.28
N LEU A 18 9.64 -17.29 9.96
CA LEU A 18 9.36 -17.73 8.59
C LEU A 18 7.90 -17.44 8.24
N GLN A 19 7.64 -17.21 6.96
CA GLN A 19 6.26 -17.18 6.46
C GLN A 19 5.62 -18.56 6.60
N ASN A 20 4.33 -18.58 6.95
CA ASN A 20 3.58 -19.81 7.22
C ASN A 20 3.75 -20.86 6.11
N TYR A 21 3.52 -20.49 4.85
CA TYR A 21 3.65 -21.42 3.72
C TYR A 21 5.08 -21.94 3.51
N THR A 22 6.11 -21.15 3.83
CA THR A 22 7.51 -21.59 3.75
C THR A 22 7.79 -22.67 4.80
N LEU A 23 7.27 -22.49 6.02
CA LEU A 23 7.38 -23.49 7.08
C LEU A 23 6.60 -24.76 6.71
N GLU A 24 5.40 -24.62 6.16
CA GLU A 24 4.59 -25.75 5.69
C GLU A 24 5.33 -26.57 4.62
N HIS A 25 5.94 -25.93 3.63
CA HIS A 25 6.74 -26.65 2.63
C HIS A 25 7.89 -27.43 3.27
N ARG A 26 8.64 -26.82 4.19
CA ARG A 26 9.74 -27.52 4.89
C ARG A 26 9.25 -28.76 5.65
N ILE A 27 8.14 -28.62 6.38
CA ILE A 27 7.55 -29.75 7.13
C ILE A 27 7.12 -30.84 6.16
N ASN A 28 6.41 -30.49 5.09
CA ASN A 28 5.89 -31.48 4.14
C ASN A 28 7.00 -32.16 3.34
N VAL A 29 8.10 -31.47 2.99
CA VAL A 29 9.25 -32.11 2.35
C VAL A 29 9.90 -33.13 3.30
N LEU A 30 10.07 -32.82 4.58
CA LEU A 30 10.61 -33.80 5.53
C LEU A 30 9.70 -35.03 5.66
N LYS A 31 8.37 -34.85 5.60
CA LYS A 31 7.42 -35.97 5.57
C LYS A 31 7.54 -36.80 4.29
N GLU A 32 7.64 -36.15 3.14
CA GLU A 32 7.85 -36.80 1.84
C GLU A 32 9.18 -37.55 1.77
N LEU A 33 10.21 -37.04 2.45
CA LEU A 33 11.50 -37.73 2.62
C LEU A 33 11.40 -38.95 3.55
N GLY A 34 10.28 -39.16 4.25
CA GLY A 34 10.08 -40.29 5.16
C GLY A 34 10.60 -40.07 6.58
N VAL A 35 10.85 -38.83 7.00
CA VAL A 35 11.35 -38.53 8.35
C VAL A 35 10.29 -38.93 9.40
N PRO A 36 10.57 -39.87 10.31
CA PRO A 36 9.57 -40.41 11.24
C PRO A 36 9.18 -39.40 12.33
N VAL A 37 10.15 -38.63 12.84
CA VAL A 37 9.92 -37.61 13.88
C VAL A 37 10.58 -36.31 13.43
N ILE A 38 9.76 -35.29 13.18
CA ILE A 38 10.23 -33.96 12.79
C ILE A 38 10.42 -33.13 14.05
N ASN A 39 11.64 -32.63 14.26
CA ASN A 39 11.95 -31.71 15.34
C ASN A 39 12.33 -30.30 14.84
N ILE A 40 12.30 -29.33 15.73
CA ILE A 40 12.61 -27.91 15.41
C ILE A 40 14.07 -27.75 14.93
N SER A 41 15.01 -28.53 15.49
CA SER A 41 16.41 -28.43 15.11
C SER A 41 16.64 -28.81 13.65
N LEU A 42 15.95 -29.85 13.17
CA LEU A 42 15.98 -30.31 11.79
C LEU A 42 15.36 -29.27 10.84
N LEU A 43 14.25 -28.65 11.22
CA LEU A 43 13.59 -27.59 10.42
C LEU A 43 14.45 -26.33 10.27
N ASN A 44 15.15 -25.93 11.33
CA ASN A 44 16.04 -24.76 11.29
C ASN A 44 17.28 -25.02 10.44
N HIS A 45 17.86 -26.22 10.52
CA HIS A 45 19.08 -26.58 9.78
C HIS A 45 18.78 -27.31 8.47
N ILE A 46 17.54 -27.23 7.97
CA ILE A 46 17.12 -27.99 6.79
C ILE A 46 18.02 -27.74 5.58
N HIS A 47 18.50 -26.51 5.38
CA HIS A 47 19.42 -26.19 4.29
C HIS A 47 20.74 -26.94 4.41
N TYR A 48 21.29 -27.07 5.62
CA TYR A 48 22.50 -27.84 5.84
C TYR A 48 22.29 -29.31 5.48
N HIS A 49 21.17 -29.89 5.93
CA HIS A 49 20.81 -31.29 5.63
C HIS A 49 20.58 -31.54 4.14
N PHE A 50 20.08 -30.55 3.41
CA PHE A 50 19.87 -30.67 1.98
C PHE A 50 21.18 -30.80 1.17
N HIS A 51 22.29 -30.29 1.70
CA HIS A 51 23.62 -30.41 1.08
C HIS A 51 24.39 -31.65 1.55
N THR A 52 23.81 -32.48 2.43
CA THR A 52 24.43 -33.75 2.84
C THR A 52 24.03 -34.88 1.89
N GLU A 53 24.92 -35.87 1.73
CA GLU A 53 24.61 -37.12 1.03
C GLU A 53 23.37 -37.79 1.63
N LEU A 54 22.56 -38.41 0.77
CA LEU A 54 21.29 -39.02 1.17
C LEU A 54 21.49 -40.13 2.22
N SER A 55 22.54 -40.94 2.09
CA SER A 55 22.91 -41.98 3.05
C SER A 55 23.20 -41.41 4.46
N LYS A 56 23.99 -40.33 4.54
CA LYS A 56 24.30 -39.62 5.79
C LYS A 56 23.06 -38.99 6.40
N PHE A 57 22.17 -38.45 5.56
CA PHE A 57 20.89 -37.90 6.01
C PHE A 57 20.00 -39.00 6.60
N LYS A 58 19.78 -40.11 5.88
CA LYS A 58 18.98 -41.27 6.35
C LYS A 58 19.44 -41.75 7.72
N ASN A 59 20.74 -41.96 7.90
CA ASN A 59 21.33 -42.37 9.18
C ASN A 59 21.07 -41.36 10.31
N LYS A 60 21.13 -40.06 10.01
CA LYS A 60 20.94 -38.99 11.00
C LYS A 60 19.48 -38.85 11.47
N VAL A 61 18.52 -39.09 10.58
CA VAL A 61 17.09 -38.98 10.88
C VAL A 61 16.42 -40.34 11.16
N ASN A 62 17.22 -41.41 11.29
CA ASN A 62 16.78 -42.79 11.56
C ASN A 62 15.82 -43.35 10.48
N ILE A 63 16.06 -43.01 9.22
CA ILE A 63 15.39 -43.66 8.08
C ILE A 63 16.18 -44.93 7.72
N PRO A 64 15.55 -46.11 7.61
CA PRO A 64 16.21 -47.34 7.15
C PRO A 64 16.93 -47.15 5.81
N ALA A 65 18.16 -47.67 5.69
CA ALA A 65 18.98 -47.50 4.49
C ALA A 65 18.28 -48.02 3.22
N GLU A 66 17.60 -49.17 3.35
CA GLU A 66 16.87 -49.85 2.28
C GLU A 66 15.54 -49.16 1.91
N GLN A 67 15.05 -48.21 2.71
CA GLN A 67 13.79 -47.54 2.41
C GLN A 67 13.92 -46.67 1.16
N ASN A 68 13.08 -46.97 0.17
CA ASN A 68 12.95 -46.15 -1.02
C ASN A 68 12.12 -44.89 -0.71
N ILE A 69 12.79 -43.74 -0.64
CA ILE A 69 12.14 -42.45 -0.36
C ILE A 69 11.14 -42.07 -1.47
N ALA A 70 11.40 -42.46 -2.72
CA ALA A 70 10.50 -42.19 -3.83
C ALA A 70 9.11 -42.81 -3.63
N ALA A 71 9.01 -43.95 -2.94
CA ALA A 71 7.73 -44.58 -2.65
C ALA A 71 6.83 -43.69 -1.78
N ASN A 72 7.41 -42.84 -0.91
CA ASN A 72 6.63 -41.88 -0.11
C ASN A 72 6.09 -40.70 -0.94
N ILE A 73 6.72 -40.41 -2.09
CA ILE A 73 6.35 -39.30 -2.98
C ILE A 73 5.36 -39.76 -4.05
N PHE A 74 5.62 -40.93 -4.64
CA PHE A 74 4.90 -41.46 -5.80
C PHE A 74 3.94 -42.62 -5.48
N GLY A 75 3.97 -43.16 -4.26
CA GLY A 75 3.26 -44.39 -3.91
C GLY A 75 3.92 -45.61 -4.55
N ASP A 76 3.09 -46.60 -4.93
CA ASP A 76 3.57 -47.88 -5.48
C ASP A 76 4.06 -47.77 -6.94
N GLU A 77 3.66 -46.72 -7.67
CA GLU A 77 4.01 -46.51 -9.08
C GLU A 77 5.29 -45.66 -9.26
N VAL A 78 6.42 -46.15 -8.73
CA VAL A 78 7.72 -45.48 -8.90
C VAL A 78 8.29 -45.81 -10.29
N SER A 79 8.58 -44.78 -11.09
CA SER A 79 9.25 -44.94 -12.37
C SER A 79 10.62 -45.60 -12.22
N GLU A 80 10.97 -46.49 -13.16
CA GLU A 80 12.28 -47.17 -13.21
C GLU A 80 13.47 -46.19 -13.23
N TYR A 81 13.27 -44.97 -13.74
CA TYR A 81 14.28 -43.91 -13.74
C TYR A 81 14.53 -43.35 -12.33
N ILE A 82 13.47 -43.16 -11.54
CA ILE A 82 13.55 -42.62 -10.18
C ILE A 82 14.04 -43.70 -9.21
N SER A 83 13.65 -44.95 -9.42
CA SER A 83 14.11 -46.08 -8.58
C SER A 83 15.62 -46.35 -8.73
N LYS A 84 16.25 -45.90 -9.82
CA LYS A 84 17.70 -46.03 -10.07
C LYS A 84 18.53 -44.89 -9.47
N LEU A 85 17.93 -43.91 -8.79
CA LEU A 85 18.67 -42.82 -8.15
C LEU A 85 19.53 -43.38 -7.00
N HIS A 86 20.83 -43.04 -7.02
CA HIS A 86 21.78 -43.54 -6.03
C HIS A 86 21.82 -42.68 -4.75
N ASP A 87 22.06 -43.35 -3.62
CA ASP A 87 22.20 -42.74 -2.29
C ASP A 87 23.48 -41.86 -2.12
N THR A 88 24.32 -41.78 -3.16
CA THR A 88 25.50 -40.91 -3.24
C THR A 88 25.15 -39.46 -3.58
N LEU A 89 23.96 -39.21 -4.12
CA LEU A 89 23.47 -37.86 -4.39
C LEU A 89 23.23 -37.10 -3.07
N THR A 90 23.31 -35.77 -3.15
CA THR A 90 22.82 -34.94 -2.05
C THR A 90 21.30 -35.04 -1.96
N VAL A 91 20.74 -34.81 -0.76
CA VAL A 91 19.29 -34.77 -0.55
C VAL A 91 18.63 -33.76 -1.49
N GLN A 92 19.29 -32.62 -1.74
CA GLN A 92 18.81 -31.60 -2.67
C GLN A 92 18.72 -32.12 -4.11
N GLU A 93 19.79 -32.71 -4.65
CA GLU A 93 19.80 -33.21 -6.03
C GLU A 93 18.77 -34.31 -6.23
N TYR A 94 18.69 -35.24 -5.27
CA TYR A 94 17.69 -36.32 -5.28
C TYR A 94 16.28 -35.75 -5.34
N TYR A 95 15.97 -34.81 -4.43
CA TYR A 95 14.63 -34.26 -4.31
C TYR A 95 14.27 -33.34 -5.48
N GLN A 96 15.22 -32.55 -6.01
CA GLN A 96 15.03 -31.75 -7.21
C GLN A 96 14.73 -32.63 -8.43
N THR A 97 15.40 -33.77 -8.56
CA THR A 97 15.14 -34.74 -9.64
C THR A 97 13.71 -35.27 -9.56
N CYS A 98 13.25 -35.63 -8.35
CA CYS A 98 11.87 -36.06 -8.13
C CYS A 98 10.86 -34.94 -8.49
N LEU A 99 11.13 -33.71 -8.06
CA LEU A 99 10.27 -32.56 -8.33
C LEU A 99 10.16 -32.25 -9.84
N LEU A 100 11.27 -32.30 -10.58
CA LEU A 100 11.27 -32.12 -12.04
C LEU A 100 10.52 -33.24 -12.77
N TYR A 101 10.65 -34.48 -12.28
CA TYR A 101 9.85 -35.60 -12.79
C TYR A 101 8.35 -35.35 -12.59
N CYS A 102 7.93 -34.95 -11.38
CA CYS A 102 6.54 -34.59 -11.10
C CYS A 102 6.04 -33.45 -11.99
N LYS A 103 6.87 -32.40 -12.17
CA LYS A 103 6.54 -31.26 -13.04
C LYS A 103 6.13 -31.72 -14.44
N ASN A 104 6.91 -32.61 -15.04
CA ASN A 104 6.72 -33.03 -16.42
C ASN A 104 5.65 -34.11 -16.58
N ARG A 105 5.57 -35.07 -15.65
CA ARG A 105 4.74 -36.28 -15.81
C ARG A 105 3.44 -36.26 -15.03
N VAL A 106 3.41 -35.58 -13.89
CA VAL A 106 2.26 -35.59 -12.96
C VAL A 106 1.48 -34.27 -13.07
N PHE A 107 2.19 -33.14 -13.05
CA PHE A 107 1.57 -31.82 -13.03
C PHE A 107 1.21 -31.29 -14.42
N ASN A 108 1.73 -31.90 -15.48
CA ASN A 108 1.62 -31.43 -16.87
C ASN A 108 2.10 -29.98 -17.04
N LEU A 109 3.22 -29.64 -16.40
CA LEU A 109 3.85 -28.31 -16.44
C LEU A 109 5.17 -28.33 -17.21
N SER A 110 5.26 -29.14 -18.28
CA SER A 110 6.48 -29.26 -19.09
C SER A 110 6.91 -27.95 -19.74
N TYR A 111 5.97 -27.04 -19.99
CA TYR A 111 6.20 -25.71 -20.54
C TYR A 111 6.85 -24.73 -19.54
N LEU A 112 6.91 -25.05 -18.25
CA LEU A 112 7.45 -24.16 -17.23
C LEU A 112 8.97 -24.33 -17.12
N ASP A 113 9.70 -23.23 -17.09
CA ASP A 113 11.16 -23.24 -16.92
C ASP A 113 11.55 -23.88 -15.58
N ASP A 114 12.48 -24.85 -15.64
CA ASP A 114 13.05 -25.53 -14.48
C ASP A 114 13.62 -24.54 -13.47
N LYS A 115 14.22 -23.43 -13.92
CA LYS A 115 14.77 -22.41 -13.02
C LYS A 115 13.69 -21.77 -12.17
N ILE A 116 12.48 -21.59 -12.69
CA ILE A 116 11.38 -21.01 -11.92
C ILE A 116 10.93 -21.99 -10.83
N LEU A 117 10.88 -23.28 -11.13
CA LEU A 117 10.52 -24.28 -10.13
C LEU A 117 11.64 -24.50 -9.10
N LEU A 118 12.90 -24.45 -9.50
CA LEU A 118 14.05 -24.77 -8.64
C LEU A 118 14.59 -23.56 -7.87
N HIS A 119 14.64 -22.37 -8.48
CA HIS A 119 15.33 -21.18 -7.94
C HIS A 119 14.40 -20.01 -7.55
N SER A 120 13.09 -20.21 -7.56
CA SER A 120 12.14 -19.18 -7.10
C SER A 120 12.23 -18.88 -5.59
N TYR A 121 11.39 -17.94 -5.15
CA TYR A 121 11.24 -17.33 -3.82
C TYR A 121 11.43 -18.24 -2.59
N ILE A 122 11.16 -19.55 -2.71
CA ILE A 122 11.45 -20.53 -1.67
C ILE A 122 12.37 -21.64 -2.22
N LYS A 123 13.44 -21.95 -1.48
CA LYS A 123 14.43 -22.97 -1.89
C LYS A 123 13.90 -24.40 -1.79
N ILE A 124 12.99 -24.66 -0.85
CA ILE A 124 12.47 -25.98 -0.52
C ILE A 124 10.97 -25.98 -0.77
N LYS A 125 10.51 -26.87 -1.66
CA LYS A 125 9.14 -26.94 -2.14
C LYS A 125 8.62 -28.36 -2.00
N SER A 126 7.50 -28.53 -1.33
CA SER A 126 6.83 -29.83 -1.24
C SER A 126 6.08 -30.15 -2.52
N ILE A 127 6.35 -31.34 -3.07
CA ILE A 127 5.67 -31.89 -4.24
C ILE A 127 4.18 -32.05 -3.96
N ARG A 128 3.82 -32.60 -2.78
CA ARG A 128 2.43 -32.77 -2.38
C ARG A 128 1.68 -31.45 -2.30
N MET A 129 2.27 -30.45 -1.66
CA MET A 129 1.66 -29.12 -1.58
C MET A 129 1.46 -28.50 -2.95
N ILE A 130 2.42 -28.64 -3.88
CA ILE A 130 2.26 -28.17 -5.25
C ILE A 130 1.09 -28.88 -5.94
N ALA A 131 0.96 -30.19 -5.75
CA ALA A 131 -0.14 -30.98 -6.31
C ALA A 131 -1.51 -30.48 -5.81
N GLU A 132 -1.67 -30.36 -4.49
CA GLU A 132 -2.90 -29.87 -3.84
C GLU A 132 -3.24 -28.43 -4.28
N THR A 133 -2.23 -27.56 -4.39
CA THR A 133 -2.41 -26.18 -4.84
C THR A 133 -2.82 -26.12 -6.31
N LEU A 134 -2.21 -26.94 -7.18
CA LEU A 134 -2.60 -27.01 -8.59
C LEU A 134 -4.03 -27.50 -8.78
N GLU A 135 -4.48 -28.45 -7.96
CA GLU A 135 -5.87 -28.93 -7.97
C GLU A 135 -6.84 -27.78 -7.71
N ILE A 136 -6.64 -27.03 -6.62
CA ILE A 136 -7.50 -25.88 -6.27
C ILE A 136 -7.41 -24.77 -7.31
N LEU A 137 -6.20 -24.46 -7.80
CA LEU A 137 -6.01 -23.44 -8.83
C LEU A 137 -6.83 -23.78 -10.09
N ARG A 138 -6.85 -25.05 -10.51
CA ARG A 138 -7.57 -25.51 -11.71
C ARG A 138 -9.07 -25.68 -11.48
N LEU A 139 -9.47 -26.34 -10.39
CA LEU A 139 -10.86 -26.69 -10.12
C LEU A 139 -11.65 -25.51 -9.54
N ASP A 140 -11.12 -24.86 -8.51
CA ASP A 140 -11.86 -23.84 -7.75
C ASP A 140 -11.61 -22.42 -8.28
N LEU A 141 -10.39 -22.14 -8.74
CA LEU A 141 -10.02 -20.82 -9.29
C LEU A 141 -10.02 -20.75 -10.81
N HIS A 142 -10.26 -21.86 -11.51
CA HIS A 142 -10.31 -21.93 -12.97
C HIS A 142 -9.08 -21.29 -13.66
N TYR A 143 -7.88 -21.57 -13.13
CA TYR A 143 -6.63 -21.20 -13.79
C TYR A 143 -6.43 -22.10 -15.01
N ASP A 144 -6.18 -21.46 -16.16
CA ASP A 144 -5.64 -22.14 -17.33
C ASP A 144 -4.11 -22.20 -17.28
N GLU A 145 -3.52 -22.94 -18.22
CA GLU A 145 -2.06 -23.08 -18.31
C GLU A 145 -1.37 -21.73 -18.53
N LYS A 146 -2.01 -20.81 -19.27
CA LYS A 146 -1.48 -19.47 -19.57
C LYS A 146 -1.39 -18.62 -18.31
N MET A 147 -2.38 -18.68 -17.43
CA MET A 147 -2.40 -17.98 -16.15
C MET A 147 -1.30 -18.48 -15.22
N ILE A 148 -1.12 -19.80 -15.14
CA ILE A 148 -0.02 -20.41 -14.38
C ILE A 148 1.32 -20.00 -14.97
N LYS A 149 1.46 -20.00 -16.31
CA LYS A 149 2.70 -19.58 -16.99
C LYS A 149 3.04 -18.11 -16.70
N ASN A 150 2.05 -17.23 -16.66
CA ASN A 150 2.25 -15.81 -16.38
C ASN A 150 2.57 -15.53 -14.91
N ASN A 151 2.10 -16.37 -13.98
CA ASN A 151 2.32 -16.21 -12.54
C ASN A 151 2.78 -17.54 -11.92
N PRO A 152 3.95 -18.05 -12.30
CA PRO A 152 4.32 -19.43 -11.96
C PRO A 152 4.61 -19.64 -10.48
N SER A 153 4.85 -18.57 -9.73
CA SER A 153 4.98 -18.64 -8.28
C SER A 153 3.72 -19.17 -7.61
N VAL A 154 2.51 -18.98 -8.16
CA VAL A 154 1.24 -19.34 -7.48
C VAL A 154 1.14 -20.81 -7.08
N ILE A 155 1.87 -21.70 -7.74
CA ILE A 155 1.87 -23.14 -7.46
C ILE A 155 2.47 -23.48 -6.07
N ILE A 156 3.22 -22.55 -5.47
CA ILE A 156 3.79 -22.70 -4.11
C ILE A 156 2.92 -22.07 -3.02
N ALA A 157 1.76 -21.51 -3.38
CA ALA A 157 0.81 -21.03 -2.38
C ALA A 157 0.27 -22.21 -1.55
N SER A 158 -0.27 -21.92 -0.36
CA SER A 158 -0.86 -22.95 0.50
C SER A 158 -2.31 -23.21 0.08
N ALA A 159 -2.61 -24.44 -0.33
CA ALA A 159 -3.95 -24.94 -0.66
C ALA A 159 -5.01 -24.56 0.39
N ASP A 160 -4.69 -24.80 1.67
CA ASP A 160 -5.61 -24.49 2.78
C ASP A 160 -5.85 -22.99 2.95
N ASN A 161 -4.81 -22.17 2.73
CA ASN A 161 -4.95 -20.72 2.76
C ASN A 161 -5.89 -20.22 1.66
N ILE A 162 -5.79 -20.80 0.46
CA ILE A 162 -6.68 -20.48 -0.66
C ILE A 162 -8.12 -20.91 -0.35
N ARG A 163 -8.33 -22.13 0.16
CA ARG A 163 -9.65 -22.61 0.59
C ARG A 163 -10.27 -21.70 1.65
N LEU A 164 -9.46 -21.24 2.61
CA LEU A 164 -9.93 -20.32 3.65
C LEU A 164 -10.39 -18.98 3.04
N LEU A 165 -9.64 -18.42 2.08
CA LEU A 165 -10.05 -17.22 1.36
C LEU A 165 -11.38 -17.43 0.62
N LEU A 166 -11.52 -18.53 -0.11
CA LEU A 166 -12.73 -18.88 -0.87
C LEU A 166 -13.95 -19.06 0.04
N ASN A 167 -13.80 -19.77 1.16
CA ASN A 167 -14.89 -20.07 2.09
C ASN A 167 -15.30 -18.86 2.94
N SER A 168 -14.42 -17.87 3.09
CA SER A 168 -14.67 -16.73 3.99
C SER A 168 -15.63 -15.68 3.44
N SER A 169 -15.72 -15.53 2.12
CA SER A 169 -16.56 -14.50 1.50
C SER A 169 -16.84 -14.84 0.04
N THR A 170 -18.07 -14.56 -0.42
CA THR A 170 -18.45 -14.71 -1.82
C THR A 170 -17.92 -13.58 -2.71
N ASN A 171 -17.71 -12.39 -2.12
CA ASN A 171 -17.31 -11.19 -2.83
C ASN A 171 -16.23 -10.41 -2.06
N ALA A 172 -15.23 -9.92 -2.80
CA ALA A 172 -14.17 -9.04 -2.30
C ALA A 172 -14.04 -7.82 -3.22
N LEU A 173 -13.97 -6.62 -2.65
CA LEU A 173 -13.79 -5.35 -3.38
C LEU A 173 -14.76 -5.17 -4.57
N GLY A 174 -16.03 -5.54 -4.37
CA GLY A 174 -17.09 -5.39 -5.37
C GLY A 174 -16.98 -6.36 -6.56
N MET A 175 -16.25 -7.47 -6.42
CA MET A 175 -16.22 -8.55 -7.41
C MET A 175 -16.29 -9.93 -6.74
N PRO A 176 -16.68 -10.98 -7.47
CA PRO A 176 -16.64 -12.36 -6.97
C PRO A 176 -15.24 -12.73 -6.47
N ILE A 177 -15.18 -13.49 -5.36
CA ILE A 177 -13.90 -13.85 -4.71
C ILE A 177 -12.95 -14.58 -5.66
N VAL A 178 -13.47 -15.48 -6.49
CA VAL A 178 -12.69 -16.20 -7.51
C VAL A 178 -12.06 -15.21 -8.49
N THR A 179 -12.84 -14.26 -9.01
CA THR A 179 -12.36 -13.21 -9.91
C THR A 179 -11.30 -12.33 -9.25
N PHE A 180 -11.47 -12.01 -7.96
CA PHE A 180 -10.50 -11.24 -7.18
C PHE A 180 -9.16 -11.97 -7.06
N LEU A 181 -9.17 -13.23 -6.64
CA LEU A 181 -7.96 -14.02 -6.45
C LEU A 181 -7.21 -14.28 -7.77
N ARG A 182 -7.95 -14.49 -8.87
CA ARG A 182 -7.37 -14.59 -10.22
C ARG A 182 -6.70 -13.30 -10.67
N LYS A 183 -7.34 -12.16 -10.41
CA LYS A 183 -6.85 -10.84 -10.83
C LYS A 183 -5.65 -10.37 -10.01
N TYR A 184 -5.55 -10.81 -8.75
CA TYR A 184 -4.48 -10.41 -7.83
C TYR A 184 -3.78 -11.64 -7.22
N PRO A 185 -2.94 -12.36 -7.99
CA PRO A 185 -2.33 -13.61 -7.56
C PRO A 185 -1.43 -13.50 -6.33
N SER A 186 -0.86 -12.31 -6.07
CA SER A 186 -0.04 -12.05 -4.88
C SER A 186 -0.80 -12.21 -3.56
N ILE A 187 -2.14 -12.14 -3.58
CA ILE A 187 -2.99 -12.34 -2.41
C ILE A 187 -2.96 -13.80 -1.93
N LEU A 188 -2.71 -14.77 -2.81
CA LEU A 188 -2.66 -16.20 -2.46
C LEU A 188 -1.57 -16.52 -1.43
N PHE A 189 -0.55 -15.65 -1.35
CA PHE A 189 0.59 -15.75 -0.42
C PHE A 189 0.36 -15.04 0.91
N GLN A 190 -0.68 -14.22 1.00
CA GLN A 190 -0.98 -13.48 2.21
C GLN A 190 -1.77 -14.35 3.18
N ASP A 191 -1.59 -14.10 4.48
CA ASP A 191 -2.38 -14.77 5.50
C ASP A 191 -3.88 -14.48 5.30
N ALA A 192 -4.65 -15.54 5.06
CA ALA A 192 -6.05 -15.41 4.70
C ALA A 192 -6.86 -14.71 5.81
N VAL A 193 -6.57 -15.00 7.08
CA VAL A 193 -7.24 -14.37 8.22
C VAL A 193 -6.97 -12.86 8.23
N ASN A 194 -5.72 -12.45 8.01
CA ASN A 194 -5.35 -11.04 7.90
C ASN A 194 -6.06 -10.35 6.73
N VAL A 195 -6.07 -10.96 5.54
CA VAL A 195 -6.76 -10.42 4.35
C VAL A 195 -8.25 -10.21 4.63
N ILE A 196 -8.92 -11.21 5.22
CA ILE A 196 -10.35 -11.12 5.57
C ILE A 196 -10.61 -9.99 6.56
N ARG A 197 -9.76 -9.88 7.60
CA ARG A 197 -9.88 -8.82 8.61
C ARG A 197 -9.67 -7.44 7.99
N LEU A 198 -8.68 -7.28 7.11
CA LEU A 198 -8.44 -6.02 6.38
C LEU A 198 -9.60 -5.64 5.46
N LEU A 199 -10.16 -6.58 4.70
CA LEU A 199 -11.33 -6.33 3.85
C LEU A 199 -12.53 -5.83 4.66
N LYS A 200 -12.79 -6.43 5.82
CA LYS A 200 -13.83 -5.97 6.76
C LYS A 200 -13.51 -4.56 7.30
N LEU A 201 -12.24 -4.30 7.59
CA LEU A 201 -11.78 -3.02 8.13
C LEU A 201 -11.90 -1.89 7.10
N PHE A 202 -11.60 -2.14 5.83
CA PHE A 202 -11.80 -1.16 4.75
C PHE A 202 -13.26 -0.75 4.63
N LYS A 203 -14.19 -1.71 4.72
CA LYS A 203 -15.63 -1.41 4.77
C LYS A 203 -16.00 -0.59 6.00
N LYS A 204 -15.49 -0.96 7.18
CA LYS A 204 -15.75 -0.23 8.44
C LYS A 204 -15.31 1.24 8.39
N TYR A 205 -14.18 1.53 7.74
CA TYR A 205 -13.69 2.91 7.57
C TYR A 205 -14.23 3.60 6.29
N GLU A 206 -15.15 2.94 5.57
CA GLU A 206 -15.73 3.40 4.33
C GLU A 206 -14.66 3.77 3.28
N ILE A 207 -13.62 2.95 3.17
CA ILE A 207 -12.58 3.11 2.17
C ILE A 207 -13.13 2.55 0.85
N PRO A 208 -13.25 3.36 -0.21
CA PRO A 208 -13.77 2.88 -1.49
C PRO A 208 -12.93 1.74 -2.06
N ASP A 209 -13.59 0.71 -2.57
CA ASP A 209 -12.94 -0.46 -3.21
C ASP A 209 -11.94 -0.04 -4.31
N LYS A 210 -12.27 1.02 -5.06
CA LYS A 210 -11.40 1.60 -6.09
C LYS A 210 -10.05 2.09 -5.55
N TYR A 211 -9.97 2.50 -4.28
CA TYR A 211 -8.72 2.94 -3.67
C TYR A 211 -7.87 1.73 -3.27
N VAL A 212 -8.50 0.71 -2.68
CA VAL A 212 -7.84 -0.57 -2.35
C VAL A 212 -7.27 -1.21 -3.62
N LYS A 213 -8.04 -1.23 -4.71
CA LYS A 213 -7.60 -1.75 -6.01
C LYS A 213 -6.36 -1.04 -6.58
N LYS A 214 -6.16 0.24 -6.25
CA LYS A 214 -4.97 1.01 -6.67
C LYS A 214 -3.76 0.81 -5.75
N CYS A 215 -3.92 0.11 -4.63
CA CYS A 215 -2.87 -0.09 -3.64
C CYS A 215 -2.97 -1.48 -3.01
N MET A 216 -2.78 -2.53 -3.81
CA MET A 216 -2.87 -3.93 -3.32
C MET A 216 -1.78 -4.29 -2.31
N ASN A 217 -0.65 -3.58 -2.33
CA ASN A 217 0.42 -3.75 -1.35
C ASN A 217 -0.05 -3.48 0.10
N ILE A 218 -1.23 -2.88 0.29
CA ILE A 218 -1.84 -2.74 1.61
C ILE A 218 -2.12 -4.08 2.29
N PHE A 219 -2.25 -5.18 1.55
CA PHE A 219 -2.45 -6.51 2.15
C PHE A 219 -1.17 -7.10 2.75
N LEU A 220 0.00 -6.50 2.50
CA LEU A 220 1.28 -6.93 3.08
C LEU A 220 1.45 -6.51 4.55
N ILE A 221 0.64 -5.58 5.03
CA ILE A 221 0.70 -5.14 6.44
C ILE A 221 -0.34 -5.88 7.28
N SER A 222 -0.06 -6.04 8.57
CA SER A 222 -1.01 -6.66 9.49
C SER A 222 -2.22 -5.77 9.72
N TYR A 223 -3.34 -6.39 10.10
CA TYR A 223 -4.56 -5.72 10.54
C TYR A 223 -4.26 -4.71 11.66
N GLU A 224 -3.46 -5.11 12.65
CA GLU A 224 -3.12 -4.28 13.81
C GLU A 224 -2.33 -3.05 13.40
N ASP A 225 -1.34 -3.23 12.50
CA ASP A 225 -0.55 -2.14 11.95
C ASP A 225 -1.39 -1.20 11.12
N PHE A 226 -2.25 -1.72 10.23
CA PHE A 226 -3.14 -0.88 9.44
C PHE A 226 -4.00 0.00 10.35
N GLN A 227 -4.64 -0.60 11.36
CA GLN A 227 -5.51 0.12 12.28
C GLN A 227 -4.73 1.22 13.03
N LYS A 228 -3.57 0.89 13.60
CA LYS A 228 -2.71 1.84 14.32
C LYS A 228 -2.27 3.00 13.43
N ARG A 229 -1.80 2.69 12.21
CA ARG A 229 -1.29 3.69 11.26
C ARG A 229 -2.40 4.60 10.73
N LEU A 230 -3.59 4.05 10.48
CA LEU A 230 -4.74 4.84 10.01
C LEU A 230 -5.26 5.77 11.12
N GLU A 231 -5.39 5.28 12.35
CA GLU A 231 -5.80 6.12 13.50
C GLU A 231 -4.80 7.24 13.77
N MET A 232 -3.50 6.97 13.62
CA MET A 232 -2.47 8.03 13.70
C MET A 232 -2.72 9.14 12.68
N ILE A 233 -3.03 8.81 11.43
CA ILE A 233 -3.33 9.81 10.38
C ILE A 233 -4.61 10.59 10.72
N LYS A 234 -5.64 9.89 11.19
CA LYS A 234 -6.95 10.48 11.53
C LYS A 234 -6.87 11.43 12.74
N GLN A 235 -6.02 11.13 13.71
CA GLN A 235 -5.84 11.95 14.91
C GLN A 235 -4.86 13.11 14.72
N HIS A 236 -3.96 13.02 13.72
CA HIS A 236 -2.98 14.07 13.48
C HIS A 236 -3.66 15.33 12.91
N PRO A 237 -3.43 16.52 13.50
CA PRO A 237 -4.14 17.76 13.14
C PRO A 237 -4.06 18.08 11.64
N ASP A 238 -2.87 17.96 11.04
CA ASP A 238 -2.64 18.30 9.64
C ASP A 238 -2.84 17.16 8.64
N LEU A 239 -2.84 15.89 9.09
CA LEU A 239 -3.05 14.76 8.18
C LEU A 239 -4.51 14.33 8.11
N ASN A 240 -5.32 14.63 9.13
CA ASN A 240 -6.73 14.28 9.17
C ASN A 240 -7.49 14.87 7.96
N LEU A 241 -7.05 16.03 7.46
CA LEU A 241 -7.53 16.62 6.20
C LEU A 241 -7.52 15.62 5.04
N TRP A 242 -6.54 14.71 5.00
CA TRP A 242 -6.31 13.77 3.91
C TRP A 242 -6.85 12.36 4.19
N TYR A 243 -7.55 12.15 5.31
CA TYR A 243 -8.02 10.82 5.72
C TYR A 243 -8.92 10.14 4.68
N LYS A 244 -9.77 10.89 3.97
CA LYS A 244 -10.64 10.38 2.91
C LYS A 244 -10.03 10.53 1.50
N HIS A 245 -8.77 10.94 1.39
CA HIS A 245 -8.10 11.17 0.12
C HIS A 245 -7.83 9.83 -0.61
N PRO A 246 -7.92 9.76 -1.97
CA PRO A 246 -7.65 8.55 -2.74
C PRO A 246 -6.31 7.84 -2.48
N ARG A 247 -5.33 8.56 -1.93
CA ARG A 247 -3.99 8.05 -1.63
C ARG A 247 -3.77 7.70 -0.15
N ILE A 248 -4.82 7.70 0.67
CA ILE A 248 -4.69 7.39 2.10
C ILE A 248 -4.02 6.04 2.35
N LEU A 249 -4.35 5.02 1.55
CA LEU A 249 -3.75 3.68 1.67
C LEU A 249 -2.24 3.68 1.39
N GLN A 250 -1.78 4.52 0.46
CA GLN A 250 -0.35 4.64 0.17
C GLN A 250 0.40 5.30 1.34
N LEU A 251 -0.21 6.28 2.01
CA LEU A 251 0.35 6.90 3.21
C LEU A 251 0.44 5.89 4.37
N VAL A 252 -0.62 5.10 4.57
CA VAL A 252 -0.65 4.03 5.59
C VAL A 252 0.41 2.96 5.31
N TYR A 253 0.52 2.53 4.06
CA TYR A 253 1.53 1.56 3.66
C TYR A 253 2.95 2.12 3.89
N ARG A 254 3.23 3.34 3.41
CA ARG A 254 4.53 4.03 3.56
C ARG A 254 4.59 4.91 4.81
N ILE A 255 4.17 4.37 5.97
CA ILE A 255 4.06 5.17 7.20
C ILE A 255 5.43 5.68 7.71
N LYS A 256 6.50 4.90 7.54
CA LYS A 256 7.86 5.29 7.97
C LYS A 256 8.30 6.56 7.23
N GLN A 257 8.22 6.53 5.90
CA GLN A 257 8.49 7.68 5.04
C GLN A 257 7.57 8.87 5.39
N THR A 258 6.27 8.60 5.60
CA THR A 258 5.29 9.65 5.96
C THR A 258 5.68 10.34 7.26
N LYS A 259 6.11 9.61 8.30
CA LYS A 259 6.56 10.18 9.58
C LYS A 259 7.82 11.03 9.43
N GLN A 260 8.84 10.52 8.73
CA GLN A 260 10.07 11.28 8.45
C GLN A 260 9.77 12.58 7.71
N ARG A 261 8.79 12.56 6.78
CA ARG A 261 8.36 13.74 6.05
C ARG A 261 7.62 14.76 6.92
N ILE A 262 6.80 14.29 7.87
CA ILE A 262 6.17 15.17 8.85
C ILE A 262 7.23 15.90 9.67
N GLU A 263 8.22 15.17 10.19
CA GLU A 263 9.34 15.75 10.95
C GLU A 263 10.11 16.79 10.13
N TYR A 264 10.39 16.49 8.86
CA TYR A 264 11.05 17.42 7.96
C TYR A 264 10.21 18.70 7.71
N ILE A 265 8.91 18.56 7.46
CA ILE A 265 8.00 19.71 7.24
C ILE A 265 7.85 20.55 8.52
N ASN A 266 7.85 19.90 9.69
CA ASN A 266 7.85 20.57 10.99
C ASN A 266 9.10 21.45 11.18
N ILE A 267 10.29 20.91 10.91
CA ILE A 267 11.57 21.65 11.04
C ILE A 267 11.57 22.88 10.13
N MET A 268 10.96 22.77 8.96
CA MET A 268 10.89 23.84 7.96
C MET A 268 9.74 24.84 8.21
N ASP A 269 8.91 24.64 9.24
CA ASP A 269 7.68 25.42 9.52
C ASP A 269 6.78 25.62 8.28
N SER A 270 6.48 24.48 7.65
CA SER A 270 6.14 24.43 6.23
C SER A 270 4.86 23.67 5.92
N TRP A 271 3.98 23.58 6.92
CA TRP A 271 2.73 22.81 6.88
C TRP A 271 1.76 23.21 5.78
N LYS A 272 1.86 24.44 5.27
CA LYS A 272 1.12 24.86 4.08
C LYS A 272 1.32 23.90 2.91
N TRP A 273 2.50 23.28 2.77
CA TRP A 273 2.85 22.35 1.67
C TRP A 273 2.57 20.87 1.98
N ALA A 274 1.93 20.58 3.12
CA ALA A 274 1.57 19.24 3.54
C ALA A 274 0.40 18.69 2.72
N GLN A 275 0.72 17.94 1.66
CA GLN A 275 -0.25 17.26 0.80
C GLN A 275 0.17 15.80 0.57
N PRO A 276 -0.76 14.90 0.19
CA PRO A 276 -0.47 13.48 0.02
C PRO A 276 0.71 13.19 -0.91
N GLN A 277 0.89 13.98 -1.97
CA GLN A 277 2.04 13.83 -2.87
C GLN A 277 3.37 14.17 -2.17
N THR A 278 3.43 15.21 -1.33
CA THR A 278 4.66 15.61 -0.63
C THR A 278 5.18 14.48 0.26
N PHE A 279 4.28 13.78 0.96
CA PHE A 279 4.64 12.66 1.82
C PHE A 279 5.14 11.43 1.06
N LEU A 280 4.69 11.25 -0.18
CA LEU A 280 5.00 10.08 -1.02
C LEU A 280 6.15 10.32 -2.01
N SER A 281 6.57 11.56 -2.20
CA SER A 281 7.58 11.95 -3.20
C SER A 281 9.02 11.69 -2.75
N SER A 282 9.94 11.75 -3.72
CA SER A 282 11.39 11.79 -3.49
C SER A 282 11.83 13.09 -2.82
N ASN A 283 13.02 13.08 -2.21
CA ASN A 283 13.57 14.26 -1.52
C ASN A 283 13.71 15.47 -2.45
N SER A 284 14.26 15.26 -3.64
CA SER A 284 14.42 16.32 -4.64
C SER A 284 13.11 17.00 -5.05
N ALA A 285 12.02 16.22 -5.18
CA ALA A 285 10.71 16.77 -5.52
C ALA A 285 10.11 17.58 -4.37
N VAL A 286 10.33 17.14 -3.13
CA VAL A 286 9.92 17.92 -1.94
C VAL A 286 10.71 19.22 -1.87
N ASP A 287 12.04 19.16 -1.96
CA ASP A 287 12.89 20.36 -1.88
C ASP A 287 12.54 21.39 -2.96
N LYS A 288 12.30 20.93 -4.20
CA LYS A 288 11.82 21.79 -5.28
C LYS A 288 10.47 22.43 -4.97
N SER A 289 9.56 21.69 -4.34
CA SER A 289 8.25 22.21 -3.92
C SER A 289 8.40 23.26 -2.81
N LEU A 290 9.29 23.03 -1.85
CA LEU A 290 9.60 24.00 -0.78
C LEU A 290 10.23 25.28 -1.36
N GLN A 291 11.12 25.15 -2.35
CA GLN A 291 11.79 26.28 -3.00
C GLN A 291 10.84 27.11 -3.87
N THR A 292 9.97 26.45 -4.64
CA THR A 292 9.01 27.13 -5.51
C THR A 292 7.84 27.76 -4.76
N GLY A 293 7.58 27.32 -3.53
CA GLY A 293 6.51 27.85 -2.68
C GLY A 293 5.10 27.56 -3.16
N LEU A 294 4.94 26.80 -4.25
CA LEU A 294 3.64 26.43 -4.81
C LEU A 294 3.00 25.34 -3.96
N VAL A 295 1.84 25.66 -3.38
CA VAL A 295 1.14 24.82 -2.40
C VAL A 295 0.08 23.96 -3.07
N SER A 296 -0.74 24.58 -3.91
CA SER A 296 -2.00 23.98 -4.32
C SER A 296 -1.89 23.16 -5.60
N SER A 297 -2.51 21.98 -5.57
CA SER A 297 -2.76 21.14 -6.73
C SER A 297 -4.27 21.05 -6.97
N GLN A 298 -4.67 21.06 -8.25
CA GLN A 298 -6.08 20.96 -8.62
C GLN A 298 -6.74 19.70 -8.06
N LYS A 299 -6.04 18.57 -8.08
CA LYS A 299 -6.56 17.27 -7.59
C LYS A 299 -6.87 17.34 -6.09
N ASN A 300 -6.04 18.01 -5.30
CA ASN A 300 -6.25 18.14 -3.86
C ASN A 300 -7.33 19.17 -3.53
N LEU A 301 -7.40 20.29 -4.28
CA LEU A 301 -8.53 21.23 -4.16
C LEU A 301 -9.86 20.58 -4.48
N LYS A 302 -9.91 19.80 -5.57
CA LYS A 302 -11.08 19.01 -5.93
C LYS A 302 -11.49 18.06 -4.81
N HIS A 303 -10.55 17.40 -4.15
CA HIS A 303 -10.84 16.54 -3.00
C HIS A 303 -11.51 17.34 -1.86
N ILE A 304 -10.93 18.46 -1.46
CA ILE A 304 -11.45 19.32 -0.38
C ILE A 304 -12.85 19.84 -0.72
N PHE A 305 -13.06 20.33 -1.95
CA PHE A 305 -14.36 20.87 -2.36
C PHE A 305 -15.44 19.79 -2.47
N ILE A 306 -15.13 18.61 -3.00
CA ILE A 306 -16.10 17.50 -3.00
C ILE A 306 -16.42 17.10 -1.56
N GLN A 307 -15.45 17.08 -0.67
CA GLN A 307 -15.65 16.72 0.73
C GLN A 307 -16.50 17.75 1.49
N GLU A 308 -16.23 19.05 1.31
CA GLU A 308 -16.89 20.10 2.10
C GLU A 308 -18.18 20.65 1.46
N LEU A 309 -18.25 20.69 0.13
CA LEU A 309 -19.34 21.31 -0.63
C LEU A 309 -20.15 20.30 -1.45
N GLY A 310 -19.68 19.05 -1.62
CA GLY A 310 -20.31 18.05 -2.48
C GLY A 310 -20.14 18.30 -3.98
N VAL A 311 -19.51 19.41 -4.38
CA VAL A 311 -19.33 19.82 -5.77
C VAL A 311 -17.89 20.28 -6.05
N ASP A 312 -17.42 20.05 -7.26
CA ASP A 312 -16.08 20.48 -7.68
C ASP A 312 -16.11 21.92 -8.22
N LYS A 313 -15.43 22.83 -7.53
CA LYS A 313 -15.22 24.23 -7.95
C LYS A 313 -13.74 24.57 -8.17
N SER A 314 -12.87 23.57 -8.27
CA SER A 314 -11.42 23.75 -8.42
C SER A 314 -11.06 24.60 -9.64
N LYS A 315 -11.68 24.30 -10.79
CA LYS A 315 -11.47 25.06 -12.05
C LYS A 315 -11.86 26.53 -11.95
N LEU A 316 -12.88 26.86 -11.15
CA LEU A 316 -13.32 28.25 -10.97
C LEU A 316 -12.28 29.00 -10.14
N LEU A 317 -11.86 28.41 -9.01
CA LEU A 317 -10.82 28.98 -8.14
C LEU A 317 -9.50 29.23 -8.89
N MET A 318 -9.14 28.33 -9.81
CA MET A 318 -7.90 28.42 -10.59
C MET A 318 -7.82 29.65 -11.50
N ARG A 319 -8.93 30.36 -11.75
CA ARG A 319 -8.93 31.62 -12.51
C ARG A 319 -8.27 32.77 -11.73
N HIS A 320 -8.13 32.64 -10.42
CA HIS A 320 -7.50 33.64 -9.58
C HIS A 320 -5.97 33.49 -9.62
N GLN A 321 -5.23 34.54 -9.95
CA GLN A 321 -3.76 34.49 -10.14
C GLN A 321 -3.00 33.79 -9.01
N HIS A 322 -3.40 34.04 -7.76
CA HIS A 322 -2.71 33.54 -6.56
C HIS A 322 -3.28 32.24 -5.96
N TRP A 323 -4.14 31.52 -6.70
CA TRP A 323 -4.79 30.30 -6.18
C TRP A 323 -3.79 29.24 -5.69
N LYS A 324 -2.59 29.19 -6.29
CA LYS A 324 -1.54 28.20 -5.95
C LYS A 324 -0.89 28.42 -4.59
N MET A 325 -1.03 29.61 -4.02
CA MET A 325 -0.29 30.02 -2.83
C MET A 325 -1.09 29.86 -1.53
N ALA A 326 -2.42 29.76 -1.62
CA ALA A 326 -3.26 29.52 -0.45
C ALA A 326 -3.03 28.11 0.12
N ALA A 327 -2.91 28.02 1.45
CA ALA A 327 -2.73 26.76 2.14
C ALA A 327 -4.06 25.98 2.23
N PHE A 328 -3.99 24.66 2.11
CA PHE A 328 -5.18 23.81 2.17
C PHE A 328 -5.90 23.87 3.52
N ASN A 329 -5.15 23.98 4.63
CA ASN A 329 -5.73 24.17 5.95
C ASN A 329 -6.53 25.47 6.04
N ASP A 330 -6.02 26.58 5.48
CA ASP A 330 -6.71 27.88 5.50
C ASP A 330 -8.01 27.82 4.69
N ILE A 331 -7.95 27.23 3.49
CA ILE A 331 -9.14 27.00 2.64
C ILE A 331 -10.18 26.16 3.40
N MET A 332 -9.75 25.08 4.05
CA MET A 332 -10.63 24.20 4.81
C MET A 332 -11.28 24.94 6.00
N GLN A 333 -10.52 25.71 6.76
CA GLN A 333 -11.06 26.49 7.89
C GLN A 333 -12.04 27.57 7.43
N MET A 334 -11.72 28.27 6.34
CA MET A 334 -12.63 29.25 5.75
C MET A 334 -13.94 28.60 5.29
N LEU A 335 -13.88 27.44 4.60
CA LEU A 335 -15.09 26.71 4.18
C LEU A 335 -15.96 26.32 5.38
N LYS A 336 -15.35 25.82 6.46
CA LYS A 336 -16.05 25.51 7.71
C LYS A 336 -16.69 26.74 8.34
N TYR A 337 -16.02 27.89 8.32
CA TYR A 337 -16.58 29.16 8.79
C TYR A 337 -17.78 29.59 7.94
N LEU A 338 -17.63 29.62 6.61
CA LEU A 338 -18.69 30.05 5.69
C LEU A 338 -19.93 29.17 5.80
N LYS A 339 -19.76 27.84 5.91
CA LYS A 339 -20.88 26.89 6.07
C LYS A 339 -21.73 27.12 7.33
N LYS A 340 -21.24 27.85 8.33
CA LYS A 340 -22.03 28.22 9.52
C LYS A 340 -23.00 29.37 9.25
N HIS A 341 -22.76 30.16 8.20
CA HIS A 341 -23.47 31.42 7.96
C HIS A 341 -24.10 31.51 6.56
N PHE A 342 -23.67 30.67 5.62
CA PHE A 342 -24.05 30.71 4.22
C PHE A 342 -24.38 29.31 3.71
N THR A 343 -25.29 29.25 2.74
CA THR A 343 -25.61 28.00 2.04
C THR A 343 -24.49 27.60 1.07
N ILE A 344 -24.41 26.32 0.72
CA ILE A 344 -23.39 25.80 -0.22
C ILE A 344 -23.46 26.52 -1.57
N ASN A 345 -24.66 26.84 -2.06
CA ASN A 345 -24.85 27.52 -3.35
C ASN A 345 -24.30 28.96 -3.33
N GLU A 346 -24.48 29.68 -2.24
CA GLU A 346 -23.95 31.05 -2.05
C GLU A 346 -22.42 31.05 -1.99
N ILE A 347 -21.85 30.09 -1.25
CA ILE A 347 -20.39 29.88 -1.17
C ILE A 347 -19.83 29.52 -2.55
N CYS A 348 -20.48 28.60 -3.25
CA CYS A 348 -20.05 28.15 -4.58
C CYS A 348 -20.06 29.28 -5.62
N SER A 349 -20.99 30.22 -5.51
CA SER A 349 -21.08 31.39 -6.39
C SER A 349 -19.96 32.40 -6.13
N ASN A 350 -19.44 32.42 -4.89
CA ASN A 350 -18.41 33.35 -4.44
C ASN A 350 -17.12 32.62 -4.01
N ILE A 351 -16.76 31.53 -4.68
CA ILE A 351 -15.73 30.58 -4.21
C ILE A 351 -14.36 31.21 -3.94
N HIS A 352 -14.00 32.29 -4.64
CA HIS A 352 -12.70 32.98 -4.47
C HIS A 352 -12.49 33.51 -3.04
N ILE A 353 -13.56 33.69 -2.26
CA ILE A 353 -13.47 34.16 -0.88
C ILE A 353 -12.63 33.21 0.00
N VAL A 354 -12.50 31.93 -0.38
CA VAL A 354 -11.69 30.94 0.34
C VAL A 354 -10.19 31.19 0.30
N LEU A 355 -9.73 32.08 -0.59
CA LEU A 355 -8.30 32.44 -0.70
C LEU A 355 -7.90 33.51 0.31
N TYR A 356 -8.85 34.21 0.92
CA TYR A 356 -8.58 35.33 1.82
C TYR A 356 -8.46 34.87 3.27
N LYS A 357 -7.78 35.67 4.09
CA LYS A 357 -7.68 35.41 5.53
C LYS A 357 -9.04 35.51 6.21
N GLN A 358 -9.38 34.49 7.00
CA GLN A 358 -10.66 34.39 7.71
C GLN A 358 -10.96 35.59 8.61
N SER A 359 -9.97 36.14 9.32
CA SER A 359 -10.14 37.31 10.17
C SER A 359 -10.60 38.55 9.39
N ARG A 360 -10.05 38.76 8.20
CA ARG A 360 -10.38 39.92 7.36
C ARG A 360 -11.75 39.79 6.72
N VAL A 361 -12.09 38.58 6.24
CA VAL A 361 -13.44 38.29 5.73
C VAL A 361 -14.50 38.55 6.81
N LYS A 362 -14.27 38.10 8.05
CA LYS A 362 -15.17 38.37 9.19
C LYS A 362 -15.39 39.86 9.41
N LYS A 363 -14.29 40.62 9.56
CA LYS A 363 -14.33 42.07 9.79
C LYS A 363 -15.14 42.79 8.72
N VAL A 364 -14.84 42.53 7.44
CA VAL A 364 -15.55 43.16 6.32
C VAL A 364 -17.03 42.76 6.27
N LEU A 365 -17.36 41.50 6.55
CA LEU A 365 -18.75 41.06 6.61
C LEU A 365 -19.52 41.70 7.78
N ASP A 366 -18.89 41.85 8.93
CA ASP A 366 -19.49 42.49 10.11
C ASP A 366 -19.71 43.99 9.84
N ASP A 367 -18.73 44.68 9.26
CA ASP A 367 -18.84 46.10 8.84
C ASP A 367 -19.97 46.30 7.82
N LEU A 368 -20.06 45.41 6.82
CA LEU A 368 -21.14 45.42 5.82
C LEU A 368 -22.51 45.19 6.45
N LYS A 369 -22.61 44.23 7.38
CA LYS A 369 -23.87 43.98 8.08
C LYS A 369 -24.24 45.18 8.94
N GLN A 370 -23.30 45.80 9.64
CA GLN A 370 -23.58 46.98 10.45
C GLN A 370 -24.07 48.16 9.60
N GLN A 371 -23.45 48.40 8.43
CA GLN A 371 -23.85 49.48 7.53
C GLN A 371 -25.21 49.29 6.86
N TYR A 372 -25.52 48.06 6.44
CA TYR A 372 -26.65 47.82 5.54
C TYR A 372 -27.83 47.09 6.20
N SER A 373 -27.66 46.40 7.33
CA SER A 373 -28.77 45.63 7.95
C SER A 373 -29.87 46.51 8.57
N GLN A 374 -29.60 47.80 8.81
CA GLN A 374 -30.58 48.76 9.35
C GLN A 374 -31.21 49.64 8.27
N ASN A 375 -30.74 49.58 7.02
CA ASN A 375 -31.25 50.37 5.92
C ASN A 375 -32.41 49.65 5.22
N ILE A 376 -33.61 50.21 5.33
CA ILE A 376 -34.84 49.68 4.73
C ILE A 376 -34.79 49.73 3.18
N GLU A 377 -33.96 50.62 2.61
CA GLU A 377 -33.83 50.84 1.17
C GLU A 377 -33.00 49.78 0.44
N TYR A 378 -32.07 49.08 1.11
CA TYR A 378 -31.14 48.14 0.48
C TYR A 378 -31.09 46.81 1.24
N SER A 379 -31.99 45.89 0.87
CA SER A 379 -31.96 44.51 1.37
C SER A 379 -31.06 43.63 0.49
N PHE A 380 -29.85 43.33 0.96
CA PHE A 380 -28.95 42.41 0.27
C PHE A 380 -29.17 40.97 0.70
N THR A 381 -29.17 40.06 -0.27
CA THR A 381 -29.10 38.63 -0.03
C THR A 381 -27.72 38.24 0.52
N ASN A 382 -27.65 37.10 1.20
CA ASN A 382 -26.38 36.55 1.70
C ASN A 382 -25.33 36.34 0.60
N SER A 383 -25.74 35.92 -0.60
CA SER A 383 -24.85 35.84 -1.76
C SER A 383 -24.28 37.21 -2.15
N GLN A 384 -25.10 38.25 -2.14
CA GLN A 384 -24.66 39.61 -2.44
C GLN A 384 -23.71 40.16 -1.37
N TYR A 385 -23.93 39.84 -0.08
CA TYR A 385 -22.97 40.19 0.97
C TYR A 385 -21.60 39.54 0.73
N LEU A 386 -21.54 38.28 0.29
CA LEU A 386 -20.26 37.64 -0.06
C LEU A 386 -19.59 38.30 -1.26
N ALA A 387 -20.37 38.65 -2.29
CA ALA A 387 -19.86 39.34 -3.47
C ALA A 387 -19.32 40.75 -3.13
N LEU A 388 -20.06 41.51 -2.30
CA LEU A 388 -19.65 42.81 -1.78
C LEU A 388 -18.41 42.71 -0.90
N CYS A 389 -18.32 41.67 -0.07
CA CYS A 389 -17.13 41.39 0.73
C CYS A 389 -15.91 41.20 -0.17
N LEU A 390 -16.01 40.36 -1.21
CA LEU A 390 -14.94 40.17 -2.19
C LEU A 390 -14.56 41.48 -2.88
N TYR A 391 -15.55 42.28 -3.28
CA TYR A 391 -15.32 43.59 -3.86
C TYR A 391 -14.53 44.51 -2.91
N ILE A 392 -14.92 44.62 -1.64
CA ILE A 392 -14.23 45.47 -0.66
C ILE A 392 -12.81 44.97 -0.37
N LEU A 393 -12.59 43.66 -0.39
CA LEU A 393 -11.27 43.07 -0.20
C LEU A 393 -10.30 43.41 -1.35
N GLU A 394 -10.81 43.56 -2.57
CA GLU A 394 -10.02 43.79 -3.78
C GLU A 394 -10.02 45.23 -4.29
N LYS A 395 -10.97 46.09 -3.91
CA LYS A 395 -11.11 47.44 -4.47
C LYS A 395 -9.85 48.29 -4.36
N ASN A 396 -9.11 48.15 -3.26
CA ASN A 396 -7.86 48.90 -3.02
C ASN A 396 -6.66 48.31 -3.76
N ASN A 397 -6.81 47.12 -4.35
CA ASN A 397 -5.79 46.40 -5.12
C ASN A 397 -6.10 46.36 -6.61
N HIS A 398 -7.04 47.18 -7.09
CA HIS A 398 -7.42 47.23 -8.50
C HIS A 398 -7.81 45.86 -9.08
N PHE A 399 -8.30 44.94 -8.25
CA PHE A 399 -8.70 43.58 -8.64
C PHE A 399 -7.58 42.75 -9.27
N THR A 400 -6.32 43.01 -8.92
CA THR A 400 -5.18 42.17 -9.34
C THR A 400 -5.16 40.81 -8.63
N GLY A 401 -5.96 40.65 -7.57
CA GLY A 401 -5.94 39.47 -6.70
C GLY A 401 -4.89 39.55 -5.59
N ASP A 402 -4.08 40.61 -5.54
CA ASP A 402 -3.07 40.83 -4.50
C ASP A 402 -3.71 41.12 -3.13
N GLY A 403 -5.02 41.36 -3.09
CA GLY A 403 -5.77 41.49 -1.85
C GLY A 403 -5.69 40.25 -0.95
N VAL A 404 -5.29 39.09 -1.47
CA VAL A 404 -4.98 37.90 -0.66
C VAL A 404 -3.83 38.14 0.34
N TRP A 405 -2.88 39.04 0.03
CA TRP A 405 -1.63 39.24 0.78
C TRP A 405 -1.62 40.42 1.74
N ILE A 406 -2.64 41.29 1.71
CA ILE A 406 -2.66 42.43 2.64
C ILE A 406 -2.83 41.92 4.07
N ASN A 407 -1.73 41.99 4.82
CA ASN A 407 -1.71 41.89 6.26
C ASN A 407 -1.90 43.30 6.83
N GLU A 408 -2.85 43.47 7.74
CA GLU A 408 -2.77 44.59 8.68
C GLU A 408 -1.46 44.36 9.49
N GLN A 409 -0.44 45.19 9.21
CA GLN A 409 0.93 45.23 9.75
C GLN A 409 2.05 44.70 8.82
N ASN A 410 2.60 45.62 8.01
CA ASN A 410 4.01 45.58 7.62
C ASN A 410 4.85 46.11 8.80
N THR A 411 5.62 45.24 9.47
CA THR A 411 7.03 45.45 9.88
C THR A 411 7.47 44.35 10.83
N LYS A 412 8.20 43.36 10.29
CA LYS A 412 9.42 42.80 10.88
C LYS A 412 9.96 41.73 9.92
N GLU A 413 10.97 42.13 9.16
CA GLU A 413 11.91 41.23 8.52
C GLU A 413 12.59 40.36 9.59
N GLN A 414 12.20 39.09 9.65
CA GLN A 414 12.94 38.02 10.32
C GLN A 414 12.62 36.73 9.53
N SER A 415 13.54 35.88 9.07
CA SER A 415 14.99 35.87 9.15
C SER A 415 15.51 34.87 8.10
N LEU A 416 16.12 35.37 7.02
CA LEU A 416 16.93 34.56 6.10
C LEU A 416 18.31 34.34 6.72
N LYS A 417 18.42 33.48 7.75
CA LYS A 417 19.72 33.03 8.30
C LYS A 417 19.54 31.79 9.18
N LYS A 418 19.22 30.65 8.55
CA LYS A 418 19.48 29.29 9.07
C LYS A 418 19.43 28.28 7.92
N ARG A 419 20.30 28.48 6.94
CA ARG A 419 20.73 27.40 6.03
C ARG A 419 22.23 27.25 6.24
N ASN A 420 22.59 26.30 7.08
CA ASN A 420 23.79 25.49 7.02
C ASN A 420 23.75 24.55 8.22
N ILE A 421 24.14 23.29 7.99
CA ILE A 421 24.02 22.10 8.85
C ILE A 421 22.73 21.30 8.59
N ILE A 422 22.71 20.61 7.46
CA ILE A 422 22.21 19.23 7.40
C ILE A 422 23.33 18.45 6.73
N GLU A 423 24.00 17.60 7.51
CA GLU A 423 24.87 16.56 7.01
C GLU A 423 24.11 15.73 5.99
N LYS A 424 24.76 15.40 4.88
CA LYS A 424 24.27 14.42 3.90
C LYS A 424 23.97 13.13 4.67
N PHE A 425 22.70 12.84 4.92
CA PHE A 425 22.28 11.51 5.31
C PHE A 425 22.40 10.64 4.08
N ASP A 426 23.47 9.85 4.07
CA ASP A 426 23.75 8.85 3.05
C ASP A 426 22.57 7.90 2.86
N ASN A 427 22.31 7.63 1.58
CA ASN A 427 21.45 6.58 1.12
C ASN A 427 22.00 5.23 1.61
N ASN A 428 21.33 4.63 2.58
CA ASN A 428 21.41 3.20 2.86
C ASN A 428 20.10 2.73 3.52
N ILE A 429 18.98 2.95 2.83
CA ILE A 429 17.76 2.13 3.02
C ILE A 429 17.15 1.88 1.63
N ASP A 430 17.99 1.41 0.71
CA ASP A 430 17.59 0.32 -0.18
C ASP A 430 18.30 -0.92 0.39
N THR A 431 17.65 -2.08 0.41
CA THR A 431 18.08 -3.34 1.07
C THR A 431 17.78 -3.46 2.58
N LEU A 432 16.52 -3.75 2.92
CA LEU A 432 16.17 -4.73 3.98
C LEU A 432 14.66 -5.05 4.11
N GLU A 433 13.82 -4.65 3.15
CA GLU A 433 12.47 -5.22 2.96
C GLU A 433 12.32 -5.96 1.59
N ASP A 434 13.41 -6.16 0.85
CA ASP A 434 13.43 -6.82 -0.48
C ASP A 434 13.71 -8.33 -0.46
N MET A 435 13.72 -8.98 0.70
CA MET A 435 13.64 -10.45 0.76
C MET A 435 12.19 -10.86 1.01
N ASN A 436 11.30 -10.62 0.04
CA ASN A 436 10.16 -11.51 -0.30
C ASN A 436 9.17 -10.99 -1.36
N ASN A 437 9.38 -9.85 -2.02
CA ASN A 437 8.39 -9.32 -2.97
C ASN A 437 8.98 -8.95 -4.33
N ASN A 438 9.41 -9.95 -5.10
CA ASN A 438 9.52 -9.79 -6.56
C ASN A 438 8.21 -10.24 -7.22
N PHE A 439 7.11 -9.50 -7.09
CA PHE A 439 6.03 -9.58 -8.08
C PHE A 439 6.24 -8.42 -9.04
N SER A 440 6.81 -8.71 -10.21
CA SER A 440 6.87 -7.78 -11.34
C SER A 440 5.44 -7.50 -11.80
N ILE A 441 4.88 -6.40 -11.32
CA ILE A 441 3.71 -5.77 -11.92
C ILE A 441 4.27 -4.55 -12.64
N GLU A 442 4.19 -4.56 -13.97
CA GLU A 442 4.44 -3.39 -14.80
C GLU A 442 3.56 -2.24 -14.29
N ASP A 443 4.20 -1.21 -13.74
CA ASP A 443 3.57 0.07 -13.53
C ASP A 443 3.22 0.63 -14.92
N ASN A 444 1.94 0.53 -15.29
CA ASN A 444 1.38 1.36 -16.35
C ASN A 444 1.44 2.82 -15.89
N SER A 445 2.57 3.45 -16.17
CA SER A 445 2.79 4.88 -16.08
C SER A 445 2.10 5.58 -17.26
N ASP A 446 0.78 5.57 -17.29
CA ASP A 446 0.03 6.60 -18.02
C ASP A 446 0.00 7.86 -17.15
N ILE A 447 1.17 8.50 -17.06
CA ILE A 447 1.29 9.90 -16.64
C ILE A 447 1.42 10.68 -17.94
N ASP A 448 0.27 11.21 -18.36
CA ASP A 448 0.15 12.20 -19.41
C ASP A 448 0.99 13.43 -19.01
N HIS A 449 2.23 13.47 -19.50
CA HIS A 449 3.12 14.61 -19.42
C HIS A 449 2.84 15.53 -20.60
N ASN A 450 1.73 16.25 -20.55
CA ASN A 450 1.51 17.42 -21.39
C ASN A 450 0.74 18.46 -20.58
N ASP A 451 1.49 19.42 -20.05
CA ASP A 451 1.07 20.80 -19.82
C ASP A 451 2.28 21.53 -19.19
N ILE A 452 3.32 21.70 -20.00
CA ILE A 452 4.26 22.81 -19.84
C ILE A 452 3.91 23.77 -20.98
N ASP A 453 2.90 24.60 -20.73
CA ASP A 453 2.69 25.80 -21.53
C ASP A 453 3.27 26.97 -20.73
N ILE A 454 4.55 27.26 -21.01
CA ILE A 454 5.23 28.45 -20.51
C ILE A 454 4.74 29.62 -21.37
N ARG A 455 3.77 30.36 -20.84
CA ARG A 455 3.60 31.79 -21.10
C ARG A 455 3.15 32.49 -19.83
N LEU A 456 4.14 32.90 -19.05
CA LEU A 456 4.39 34.27 -18.58
C LEU A 456 5.70 34.28 -17.80
#